data_AF-A0A015JZ37-F1
#
_entry.id   AF-A0A015JZ37-F1
#
_cell.length_a   1.000
_cell.length_b   1.000
_cell.length_c   1.000
_cell.angle_alpha   90.00
_cell.angle_beta   90.00
_cell.angle_gamma   90.00
#
_symmetry.space_group_name_H-M   'P 1'
#
loop_
_entity.id
_entity.type
_entity.pdbx_description
1 polymer ?
#
loop_
_entity_poly.entity_id
_entity_poly.type
_entity_poly.pdbx_seq_one_letter_code
_entity_poly.pdbx_strand_id
1 'polypeptide(L)'
;MGLISDYKYNFSAPYYAKSQHCPHAFYVHIGNFQPIVDFEPLYKIYPSSLFSRDRALVLTWDIETYDSRELGNFPQAENDTAQVFMICMMVHWKDDPKPLEQIRLVDVETAPDPRCMIIICGNQTNLLKAFALCWKSLPQTSSLALTILDMIGHL
;
A
#
# COMPACT_ATOMS: atom_id res chain seq x y z
N MET A 1 -2.16 -35.33 3.64
CA MET A 1 -0.91 -34.56 3.58
C MET A 1 -0.54 -34.43 2.11
N GLY A 2 -1.00 -33.38 1.45
CA GLY A 2 -0.73 -33.14 0.02
C GLY A 2 0.43 -32.15 -0.11
N LEU A 3 1.54 -32.58 -0.71
CA LEU A 3 2.62 -31.69 -1.10
C LEU A 3 2.13 -30.81 -2.25
N ILE A 4 2.05 -29.50 -2.03
CA ILE A 4 1.81 -28.51 -3.08
C ILE A 4 3.09 -28.43 -3.92
N SER A 5 3.06 -29.00 -5.13
CA SER A 5 4.24 -29.16 -5.99
C SER A 5 4.39 -28.12 -7.11
N ASP A 6 3.40 -27.23 -7.30
CA ASP A 6 3.28 -26.50 -8.57
C ASP A 6 3.38 -24.97 -8.41
N TYR A 7 4.41 -24.48 -7.71
CA TYR A 7 4.79 -23.07 -7.83
C TYR A 7 5.93 -22.93 -8.87
N LYS A 8 5.73 -22.06 -9.86
CA LYS A 8 6.81 -21.61 -10.75
C LYS A 8 7.21 -20.19 -10.37
N TYR A 9 8.44 -20.02 -9.91
CA TYR A 9 9.02 -18.70 -9.69
C TYR A 9 9.36 -18.07 -11.05
N ASN A 10 8.73 -16.95 -11.38
CA ASN A 10 8.98 -16.24 -12.63
C ASN A 10 10.04 -15.14 -12.43
N PHE A 11 11.32 -15.50 -12.35
CA PHE A 11 12.46 -14.61 -12.06
C PHE A 11 12.74 -13.46 -13.06
N SER A 12 11.85 -13.16 -14.01
CA SER A 12 12.08 -12.22 -15.12
C SER A 12 11.50 -10.80 -14.98
N ALA A 13 10.68 -10.52 -13.96
CA ALA A 13 10.08 -9.20 -13.72
C ALA A 13 11.05 -8.19 -13.05
N PRO A 14 11.10 -6.90 -13.44
CA PRO A 14 12.12 -5.94 -12.99
C PRO A 14 12.06 -5.55 -11.49
N TYR A 15 11.09 -6.07 -10.72
CA TYR A 15 10.89 -5.78 -9.30
C TYR A 15 11.66 -6.72 -8.35
N TYR A 16 12.58 -7.57 -8.86
CA TYR A 16 13.35 -8.57 -8.10
C TYR A 16 14.49 -8.03 -7.22
N ALA A 17 14.51 -6.74 -6.89
CA ALA A 17 15.45 -6.26 -5.89
C ALA A 17 15.08 -6.84 -4.52
N LYS A 18 15.86 -7.82 -4.04
CA LYS A 18 15.78 -8.36 -2.68
C LYS A 18 15.82 -7.19 -1.69
N SER A 19 14.66 -6.82 -1.14
CA SER A 19 14.61 -5.95 0.02
C SER A 19 15.27 -6.68 1.20
N GLN A 20 16.25 -6.05 1.86
CA GLN A 20 16.86 -6.59 3.06
C GLN A 20 15.84 -6.82 4.20
N HIS A 21 14.66 -6.18 4.10
CA HIS A 21 13.60 -6.27 5.10
C HIS A 21 12.49 -7.25 4.74
N CYS A 22 12.52 -7.86 3.55
CA CYS A 22 11.54 -8.86 3.13
C CYS A 22 12.25 -9.98 2.37
N PRO A 23 12.86 -10.96 3.07
CA PRO A 23 13.67 -12.00 2.45
C PRO A 23 12.84 -12.94 1.56
N HIS A 24 11.53 -13.02 1.79
CA HIS A 24 10.61 -13.94 1.12
C HIS A 24 9.33 -13.22 0.72
N ALA A 25 9.07 -13.13 -0.59
CA ALA A 25 7.78 -12.75 -1.14
C ALA A 25 7.16 -13.97 -1.82
N PHE A 26 5.91 -14.28 -1.49
CA PHE A 26 5.15 -15.36 -2.12
C PHE A 26 4.05 -14.74 -2.99
N TYR A 27 3.89 -15.27 -4.19
CA TYR A 27 2.86 -14.82 -5.13
C TYR A 27 1.88 -15.97 -5.35
N VAL A 28 0.59 -15.70 -5.16
CA VAL A 28 -0.50 -16.67 -5.40
C VAL A 28 -1.34 -16.13 -6.56
N HIS A 29 -1.58 -16.97 -7.57
CA HIS A 29 -2.49 -16.62 -8.65
C HIS A 29 -3.91 -16.39 -8.10
N ILE A 30 -4.62 -15.37 -8.57
CA ILE A 30 -5.94 -15.01 -8.01
C ILE A 30 -6.96 -16.16 -8.07
N GLY A 31 -6.94 -16.97 -9.13
CA GLY A 31 -7.79 -18.16 -9.25
C GLY A 31 -7.44 -19.29 -8.26
N ASN A 32 -6.27 -19.22 -7.62
CA ASN A 32 -5.82 -20.16 -6.60
C ASN A 32 -5.91 -19.57 -5.18
N PHE A 33 -6.37 -18.33 -5.04
CA PHE A 33 -6.60 -17.73 -3.74
C PHE A 33 -7.81 -18.41 -3.09
N GLN A 34 -7.58 -19.07 -1.98
CA GLN A 34 -8.65 -19.53 -1.10
C GLN A 34 -8.51 -18.81 0.24
N PRO A 35 -9.52 -18.02 0.66
CA PRO A 35 -9.49 -17.40 1.96
C PRO A 35 -9.47 -18.48 3.04
N ILE A 36 -8.62 -18.32 4.06
CA ILE A 36 -8.65 -19.18 5.23
C ILE A 36 -9.90 -18.82 6.02
N VAL A 37 -10.92 -19.68 5.92
CA VAL A 37 -12.22 -19.51 6.59
C VAL A 37 -12.25 -20.11 7.99
N ASP A 38 -11.32 -21.03 8.28
CA ASP A 38 -11.20 -21.70 9.57
C ASP A 38 -9.73 -21.79 9.98
N PHE A 39 -9.41 -21.17 11.12
CA PHE A 39 -8.07 -21.16 11.71
C PHE A 39 -7.86 -22.28 12.73
N GLU A 40 -8.90 -23.04 13.12
CA GLU A 40 -8.84 -24.15 14.07
C GLU A 40 -7.73 -25.18 13.76
N PRO A 41 -7.51 -25.59 12.48
CA PRO A 41 -6.43 -26.52 12.17
C PRO A 41 -5.04 -25.92 12.41
N LEU A 42 -4.87 -24.60 12.25
CA LEU A 42 -3.60 -23.91 12.47
C LEU A 42 -3.28 -23.74 13.96
N TYR A 43 -4.30 -23.46 14.77
CA TYR A 43 -4.16 -23.35 16.23
C TYR A 43 -3.75 -24.67 16.90
N LYS A 44 -4.01 -25.81 16.27
CA LYS A 44 -3.56 -27.13 16.74
C LYS A 44 -2.08 -27.40 16.45
N ILE A 45 -1.52 -26.75 15.43
CA ILE A 45 -0.14 -26.99 14.95
C ILE A 45 0.83 -25.99 15.58
N TYR A 46 0.41 -24.75 15.83
CA TYR A 46 1.23 -23.73 16.46
C TYR A 46 0.60 -23.29 17.79
N PRO A 47 1.41 -23.07 18.86
CA PRO A 47 0.91 -22.51 20.10
C PRO A 47 0.12 -21.22 19.83
N SER A 48 -1.10 -21.13 20.35
CA SER A 48 -2.00 -19.98 20.16
C SER A 48 -1.35 -18.63 20.50
N SER A 49 -0.38 -18.63 21.43
CA SER A 49 0.42 -17.46 21.79
C SER A 49 1.20 -16.84 20.63
N LEU A 50 1.67 -17.65 19.65
CA LEU A 50 2.43 -17.19 18.47
C LEU A 50 1.53 -16.47 17.45
N PHE A 51 0.25 -16.83 17.36
CA PHE A 51 -0.71 -16.14 16.48
C PHE A 51 -1.33 -14.90 17.10
N SER A 52 -1.25 -14.75 18.42
CA SER A 52 -2.03 -13.70 19.12
C SER A 52 -1.70 -12.29 18.67
N ARG A 53 -0.49 -12.01 18.17
CA ARG A 53 -0.01 -10.66 17.86
C ARG A 53 1.17 -10.66 16.89
N ASP A 54 1.03 -11.30 15.72
CA ASP A 54 1.91 -10.91 14.61
C ASP A 54 1.55 -9.47 14.27
N ARG A 55 2.28 -8.53 14.88
CA ARG A 55 2.11 -7.10 14.72
C ARG A 55 2.59 -6.73 13.32
N ALA A 56 1.73 -6.98 12.34
CA ALA A 56 1.95 -6.55 10.97
C ALA A 56 1.63 -5.05 10.90
N LEU A 57 2.64 -4.27 10.54
CA LEU A 57 2.46 -2.87 10.22
C LEU A 57 2.00 -2.77 8.76
N VAL A 58 0.87 -2.10 8.56
CA VAL A 58 0.26 -1.89 7.25
C VAL A 58 0.42 -0.42 6.88
N LEU A 59 1.04 -0.18 5.73
CA LEU A 59 1.03 1.13 5.08
C LEU A 59 -0.01 1.12 3.96
N THR A 60 -1.10 1.87 4.15
CA THR A 60 -2.08 2.20 3.11
C THR A 60 -1.78 3.56 2.53
N TRP A 61 -1.87 3.71 1.21
CA TRP A 61 -1.71 5.00 0.55
C TRP A 61 -2.65 5.13 -0.65
N ASP A 62 -2.97 6.36 -0.98
CA ASP A 62 -3.81 6.76 -2.11
C ASP A 62 -3.27 8.05 -2.75
N ILE A 63 -3.54 8.24 -4.04
CA ILE A 63 -2.96 9.30 -4.87
C ILE A 63 -4.06 10.14 -5.51
N GLU A 64 -3.94 11.45 -5.36
CA GLU A 64 -4.84 12.41 -5.98
C GLU A 64 -4.14 13.11 -7.13
N THR A 65 -4.81 13.14 -8.28
CA THR A 65 -4.28 13.68 -9.52
C THR A 65 -5.28 14.61 -10.18
N TYR A 66 -4.78 15.55 -10.98
CA TYR A 66 -5.60 16.37 -11.86
C TYR A 66 -4.94 16.47 -13.24
N ASP A 67 -5.73 16.77 -14.25
CA ASP A 67 -5.23 17.15 -15.56
C ASP A 67 -5.50 18.64 -15.76
N SER A 68 -4.44 19.42 -15.91
CA SER A 68 -4.51 20.88 -16.10
C SER A 68 -5.28 21.31 -17.35
N ARG A 69 -5.55 20.38 -18.29
CA ARG A 69 -6.37 20.65 -19.48
C ARG A 69 -7.87 20.61 -19.19
N GLU A 70 -8.28 20.06 -18.04
CA GLU A 70 -9.68 19.96 -17.58
C GLU A 70 -10.66 19.34 -18.61
N LEU A 71 -10.17 18.44 -19.48
CA LEU A 71 -10.96 17.84 -20.56
C LEU A 71 -11.96 16.76 -20.08
N GLY A 72 -12.10 16.56 -18.77
CA GLY A 72 -12.93 15.50 -18.18
C GLY A 72 -12.37 14.07 -18.35
N ASN A 73 -11.17 13.93 -18.91
CA ASN A 73 -10.48 12.65 -19.03
C ASN A 73 -9.75 12.31 -17.73
N PHE A 74 -9.57 11.01 -17.49
CA PHE A 74 -8.71 10.55 -16.41
C PHE A 74 -7.26 10.96 -16.64
N PRO A 75 -6.56 11.49 -15.62
CA PRO A 75 -5.13 11.80 -15.72
C PRO A 75 -4.33 10.53 -16.05
N GLN A 76 -3.39 10.63 -16.99
CA GLN A 76 -2.51 9.54 -17.41
C GLN A 76 -1.06 9.89 -17.09
N ALA A 77 -0.26 8.92 -16.65
CA ALA A 77 1.11 9.17 -16.20
C ALA A 77 2.05 9.62 -17.33
N GLU A 78 1.75 9.24 -18.57
CA GLU A 78 2.51 9.62 -19.77
C GLU A 78 2.23 11.04 -20.24
N ASN A 79 1.17 11.66 -19.71
CA ASN A 79 0.73 12.99 -20.09
C ASN A 79 1.38 14.05 -19.19
N ASP A 80 2.15 14.96 -19.78
CA ASP A 80 2.85 16.03 -19.06
C ASP A 80 1.91 17.03 -18.36
N THR A 81 0.67 17.14 -18.82
CA THR A 81 -0.36 17.98 -18.21
C THR A 81 -1.10 17.33 -17.04
N ALA A 82 -0.93 16.02 -16.85
CA ALA A 82 -1.42 15.29 -15.68
C ALA A 82 -0.44 15.44 -14.52
N GLN A 83 -0.95 15.84 -13.36
CA GLN A 83 -0.15 16.15 -12.18
C GLN A 83 -0.70 15.46 -10.94
N VAL A 84 0.21 14.98 -10.10
CA VAL A 84 -0.04 14.50 -8.74
C VAL A 84 0.09 15.69 -7.81
N PHE A 85 -0.99 15.99 -7.08
CA PHE A 85 -1.02 17.13 -6.16
C PHE A 85 -1.11 16.69 -4.69
N MET A 86 -1.57 15.46 -4.43
CA MET A 86 -1.60 14.91 -3.09
C MET A 86 -1.33 13.41 -3.08
N ILE A 87 -0.60 12.94 -2.06
CA ILE A 87 -0.54 11.53 -1.68
C ILE A 87 -0.90 11.44 -0.20
N CYS A 88 -1.93 10.66 0.12
CA CYS A 88 -2.30 10.33 1.48
C CYS A 88 -1.66 9.00 1.89
N MET A 89 -1.11 8.94 3.10
CA MET A 89 -0.50 7.75 3.67
C MET A 89 -1.06 7.53 5.07
N MET A 90 -1.34 6.29 5.42
CA MET A 90 -1.79 5.88 6.74
C MET A 90 -1.05 4.62 7.17
N VAL A 91 -0.51 4.67 8.38
CA VAL A 91 0.20 3.57 9.02
C VAL A 91 -0.65 3.06 10.16
N HIS A 92 -0.98 1.77 10.17
CA HIS A 92 -1.77 1.15 11.22
C HIS A 92 -1.31 -0.28 11.50
N TRP A 93 -1.66 -0.81 12.67
CA TRP A 93 -1.56 -2.25 12.91
C TRP A 93 -2.71 -2.93 12.17
N LYS A 94 -2.43 -4.06 11.50
CA LYS A 94 -3.43 -4.83 10.74
C LYS A 94 -4.76 -5.02 11.48
N ASP A 95 -4.70 -5.31 12.78
CA ASP A 95 -5.86 -5.64 13.61
C ASP A 95 -6.29 -4.50 14.56
N ASP A 96 -5.78 -3.27 14.35
CA ASP A 96 -6.16 -2.09 15.14
C ASP A 96 -6.94 -1.09 14.26
N PRO A 97 -8.18 -0.73 14.64
CA PRO A 97 -8.97 0.24 13.89
C PRO A 97 -8.40 1.67 13.96
N LYS A 98 -7.49 1.95 14.90
CA LYS A 98 -6.89 3.27 15.06
C LYS A 98 -5.55 3.33 14.33
N PRO A 99 -5.37 4.27 13.39
CA PRO A 99 -4.07 4.46 12.77
C PRO A 99 -3.06 5.00 13.78
N LEU A 100 -1.81 4.55 13.62
CA LEU A 100 -0.66 5.08 14.35
C LEU A 100 -0.30 6.46 13.82
N GLU A 101 -0.24 6.59 12.50
CA GLU A 101 0.14 7.84 11.83
C GLU A 101 -0.68 8.04 10.56
N GLN A 102 -1.00 9.30 10.28
CA GLN A 102 -1.64 9.75 9.06
C GLN A 102 -0.83 10.92 8.50
N ILE A 103 -0.36 10.78 7.26
CA ILE A 103 0.50 11.75 6.60
C ILE A 103 -0.17 12.15 5.28
N ARG A 104 -0.26 13.44 5.00
CA ARG A 104 -0.64 13.98 3.69
C ARG A 104 0.53 14.73 3.10
N LEU A 105 1.01 14.26 1.96
CA LEU A 105 2.00 14.97 1.15
C LEU A 105 1.23 15.81 0.13
N VAL A 106 1.43 17.12 0.11
CA VAL A 106 0.73 18.04 -0.78
C VAL A 106 1.72 18.92 -1.53
N ASP A 107 1.41 19.28 -2.78
CA ASP A 107 2.27 20.17 -3.56
C ASP A 107 2.00 21.66 -3.29
N VAL A 108 0.79 22.01 -2.84
CA VAL A 108 0.36 23.38 -2.52
C VAL A 108 0.00 23.59 -1.04
N GLU A 109 0.01 24.84 -0.61
CA GLU A 109 -0.40 25.22 0.74
C GLU A 109 -1.83 24.75 1.02
N THR A 110 -2.00 24.02 2.13
CA THR A 110 -3.26 23.39 2.51
C THR A 110 -3.57 23.71 3.97
N ALA A 111 -4.84 23.95 4.28
CA ALA A 111 -5.26 24.23 5.66
C ALA A 111 -4.84 23.09 6.61
N PRO A 112 -4.35 23.40 7.82
CA PRO A 112 -4.00 22.38 8.81
C PRO A 112 -5.19 21.46 9.15
N ASP A 113 -4.96 20.15 9.22
CA ASP A 113 -5.92 19.16 9.71
C ASP A 113 -5.35 18.50 10.97
N PRO A 114 -5.97 18.64 12.15
CA PRO A 114 -5.43 18.08 13.39
C PRO A 114 -5.39 16.54 13.40
N ARG A 115 -6.03 15.87 12.42
CA ARG A 115 -6.07 14.41 12.32
C ARG A 115 -4.89 13.82 11.57
N CYS A 116 -4.11 14.63 10.84
CA CYS A 116 -2.98 14.15 10.05
C CYS A 116 -1.82 15.15 10.04
N MET A 117 -0.62 14.64 9.87
CA MET A 117 0.55 15.46 9.56
C MET A 117 0.50 15.87 8.08
N ILE A 118 0.49 17.17 7.81
CA ILE A 118 0.55 17.70 6.43
C ILE A 118 1.99 18.12 6.15
N ILE A 119 2.56 17.62 5.05
CA ILE A 119 3.89 17.99 4.54
C ILE A 119 3.70 18.68 3.20
N ILE A 120 4.07 19.95 3.15
CA ILE A 120 3.97 20.78 1.94
C ILE A 120 5.28 20.67 1.16
N CYS A 121 5.21 20.12 -0.04
CA CYS A 121 6.35 19.79 -0.89
C CYS A 121 6.67 20.87 -1.94
N GLY A 122 5.71 21.75 -2.24
CA GLY A 122 5.86 22.89 -3.15
C GLY A 122 5.78 22.55 -4.65
N ASN A 123 5.91 21.28 -5.03
CA ASN A 123 5.70 20.77 -6.39
C ASN A 123 5.62 19.24 -6.41
N GLN A 124 5.14 18.67 -7.52
CA GLN A 124 5.05 17.23 -7.77
C GLN A 124 6.39 16.49 -7.57
N THR A 125 7.51 17.06 -8.03
CA THR A 125 8.81 16.36 -7.95
C THR A 125 9.22 16.13 -6.50
N ASN A 126 9.06 17.15 -5.65
CA ASN A 126 9.35 17.05 -4.23
C ASN A 126 8.33 16.16 -3.51
N LEU A 127 7.07 16.19 -3.93
CA LEU A 127 6.01 15.31 -3.42
C LEU A 127 6.36 13.84 -3.64
N LEU A 128 6.76 13.46 -4.86
CA LEU A 128 7.16 12.08 -5.18
C LEU A 128 8.44 11.67 -4.44
N LYS A 129 9.40 12.59 -4.28
CA LYS A 129 10.60 12.36 -3.45
C LYS A 129 10.24 12.14 -1.98
N ALA A 130 9.33 12.94 -1.43
CA ALA A 130 8.87 12.81 -0.05
C ALA A 130 8.16 11.46 0.15
N PHE A 131 7.31 11.04 -0.79
CA PHE A 131 6.69 9.73 -0.76
C PHE A 131 7.72 8.59 -0.76
N ALA A 132 8.71 8.65 -1.65
CA ALA A 132 9.78 7.65 -1.71
C ALA A 132 10.60 7.59 -0.41
N LEU A 133 10.82 8.74 0.24
CA LEU A 133 11.48 8.81 1.56
C LEU A 133 10.61 8.20 2.65
N CYS A 134 9.33 8.58 2.75
CA CYS A 134 8.39 8.00 3.71
C CYS A 134 8.31 6.47 3.54
N TRP A 135 8.17 5.99 2.31
CA TRP A 135 8.16 4.57 1.98
C TRP A 135 9.40 3.83 2.49
N LYS A 136 10.59 4.43 2.32
CA LYS A 136 11.87 3.83 2.73
C LYS A 136 12.07 3.87 4.25
N SER A 137 11.56 4.90 4.91
CA SER A 137 11.76 5.15 6.34
C SER A 137 10.78 4.43 7.23
N LEU A 138 9.58 4.10 6.72
CA LEU A 138 8.56 3.41 7.49
C LEU A 138 8.92 1.91 7.64
N PRO A 139 8.75 1.33 8.84
CA PRO A 139 8.99 -0.09 9.07
C PRO A 139 7.76 -0.92 8.69
N GLN A 140 7.26 -0.84 7.45
CA GLN A 140 6.10 -1.63 7.03
C GLN A 140 6.46 -3.10 6.76
N THR A 141 5.64 -4.01 7.29
CA THR A 141 5.69 -5.45 6.95
C THR A 141 4.94 -5.73 5.65
N SER A 142 3.92 -4.93 5.36
CA SER A 142 3.11 -5.02 4.15
C SER A 142 2.66 -3.63 3.71
N SER A 143 2.51 -3.43 2.40
CA SER A 143 1.91 -2.22 1.85
C SER A 143 0.74 -2.58 0.96
N LEU A 144 -0.32 -1.78 1.09
CA LEU A 144 -1.50 -1.80 0.25
C LEU A 144 -1.62 -0.43 -0.42
N ALA A 145 -1.64 -0.41 -1.75
CA ALA A 145 -2.10 0.75 -2.48
C ALA A 145 -3.62 0.61 -2.61
N LEU A 146 -4.37 1.56 -2.04
CA LEU A 146 -5.81 1.65 -2.29
C LEU A 146 -5.96 2.53 -3.53
N THR A 147 -5.76 1.97 -4.72
CA THR A 147 -6.21 2.67 -5.92
C THR A 147 -7.73 2.64 -5.86
N ILE A 148 -8.38 3.77 -5.59
CA ILE A 148 -9.83 3.90 -5.81
C ILE A 148 -10.08 3.80 -7.31
N LEU A 149 -10.13 2.57 -7.81
CA LEU A 149 -10.63 2.23 -9.13
C LEU A 149 -11.68 1.11 -9.08
N ASP A 150 -12.11 0.68 -7.89
CA ASP A 150 -13.12 -0.39 -7.72
C ASP A 150 -14.26 -0.05 -6.72
N MET A 151 -14.54 1.23 -6.43
CA MET A 151 -15.70 1.60 -5.58
C MET A 151 -16.73 2.54 -6.23
N ILE A 152 -16.67 2.73 -7.55
CA ILE A 152 -17.75 3.37 -8.35
C ILE A 152 -17.94 2.59 -9.67
N GLY A 153 -18.02 1.26 -9.57
CA GLY A 153 -18.31 0.35 -10.69
C GLY A 153 -19.59 -0.48 -10.53
N HIS A 154 -20.24 -0.44 -9.36
CA HIS A 154 -21.51 -1.10 -9.10
C HIS A 154 -22.35 -0.34 -8.06
N LEU A 155 -22.96 0.76 -8.49
CA LEU A 155 -24.29 1.20 -8.07
C LEU A 155 -25.04 1.69 -9.31
#